data_AF-C4WNV5-F1
#
_entry.id   AF-C4WNV5-F1
#
_cell.length_a   1.000
_cell.length_b   1.000
_cell.length_c   1.000
_cell.angle_alpha   90.00
_cell.angle_beta   90.00
_cell.angle_gamma   90.00
#
_symmetry.space_group_name_H-M   'P 1'
#
loop_
_entity.id
_entity.type
_entity.pdbx_description
1 polymer ?
#
loop_
_entity_poly.entity_id
_entity_poly.type
_entity_poly.pdbx_seq_one_letter_code
_entity_poly.pdbx_strand_id
1 'polypeptide(L)'
;MAGHARSWGEMRARNIYGNSIEIGNLDVDAYSLGAYWTHSWEDEAYFDAIVMHSWLRIDTESVADYSSCLHGMNGWSLEADKKFSISEKWVIEPQAQIYWQYQQPIFRHHWSVV
;
A
#
# COMPACT_ATOMS: atom_id res chain seq x y z
N MET A 1 0.46 14.07 -5.08
CA MET A 1 0.91 13.76 -3.70
C MET A 1 2.11 12.84 -3.76
N ALA A 2 3.10 13.04 -2.88
CA ALA A 2 4.25 12.15 -2.75
C ALA A 2 4.49 11.86 -1.27
N GLY A 3 5.00 10.67 -0.96
CA GLY A 3 5.22 10.22 0.41
C GLY A 3 6.46 9.33 0.52
N HIS A 4 7.01 9.29 1.73
CA HIS A 4 8.09 8.41 2.10
C HIS A 4 7.76 7.79 3.46
N ALA A 5 7.96 6.48 3.59
CA ALA A 5 7.80 5.76 4.85
C ALA A 5 8.98 4.80 5.04
N ARG A 6 9.47 4.70 6.28
CA ARG A 6 10.53 3.77 6.65
C ARG A 6 10.12 2.97 7.89
N SER A 7 10.48 1.69 7.93
CA SER A 7 10.24 0.79 9.05
C SER A 7 11.46 -0.10 9.25
N TRP A 8 11.88 -0.33 10.49
CA TRP A 8 12.98 -1.22 10.83
C TRP A 8 12.63 -2.07 12.04
N GLY A 9 13.19 -3.28 12.13
CA GLY A 9 12.99 -4.15 13.29
C GLY A 9 13.81 -5.43 13.28
N GLU A 10 13.97 -6.01 14.47
CA GLU A 10 14.64 -7.29 14.68
C GLU A 10 13.69 -8.46 14.39
N MET A 11 14.18 -9.49 13.72
CA MET A 11 13.48 -10.75 13.48
C MET A 11 13.98 -11.80 14.47
N ARG A 12 13.06 -12.40 15.23
CA ARG A 12 13.36 -13.51 16.15
C ARG A 12 12.51 -14.73 15.82
N ALA A 13 13.13 -15.90 15.81
CA ALA A 13 12.42 -17.18 15.70
C ALA A 13 12.49 -17.95 17.02
N ARG A 14 11.56 -18.90 17.20
CA ARG A 14 11.67 -19.92 18.24
C ARG A 14 12.25 -21.20 17.65
N ASN A 15 13.28 -21.74 18.28
CA ASN A 15 13.79 -23.04 17.92
C ASN A 15 12.88 -24.17 18.47
N ILE A 16 13.16 -25.42 18.08
CA ILE A 16 12.42 -26.61 18.53
C ILE A 16 12.47 -26.85 20.05
N TYR A 17 13.37 -26.16 20.77
CA TYR A 17 13.53 -26.22 22.22
C TYR A 17 12.84 -25.05 22.95
N GLY A 18 12.13 -24.18 22.23
CA GLY A 18 11.41 -23.04 22.80
C GLY A 18 12.26 -21.79 23.06
N ASN A 19 13.54 -21.79 22.73
CA ASN A 19 14.42 -20.63 22.88
C ASN A 19 14.17 -19.63 21.75
N SER A 20 14.14 -18.34 22.10
CA SER A 20 14.15 -17.26 21.11
C SER A 20 15.57 -17.07 20.59
N ILE A 21 15.74 -17.17 19.28
CA ILE A 21 16.99 -16.90 18.58
C ILE A 21 16.78 -15.72 17.65
N GLU A 22 17.77 -14.82 17.61
CA GLU A 22 17.82 -13.75 16.62
C GLU A 22 18.11 -14.37 15.25
N ILE A 23 17.26 -14.06 14.27
CA ILE A 23 17.35 -14.63 12.92
C ILE A 23 17.60 -13.58 11.85
N GLY A 24 17.70 -12.31 12.24
CA GLY A 24 18.07 -11.22 11.35
C GLY A 24 17.42 -9.90 11.66
N ASN A 25 17.65 -8.92 10.79
CA ASN A 25 17.03 -7.60 10.82
C ASN A 25 16.25 -7.35 9.52
N LEU A 26 15.17 -6.59 9.62
CA LEU A 26 14.33 -6.15 8.52
C LEU A 26 14.35 -4.62 8.45
N ASP A 27 14.76 -4.08 7.30
CA ASP A 27 14.62 -2.66 6.97
C ASP A 27 13.74 -2.51 5.73
N VAL A 28 12.79 -1.60 5.79
CA VAL A 28 11.80 -1.35 4.74
C VAL A 28 11.73 0.14 4.48
N ASP A 29 12.04 0.53 3.24
CA ASP A 29 11.85 1.90 2.73
C ASP A 29 10.75 1.89 1.65
N ALA A 30 9.82 2.83 1.73
CA ALA A 30 8.72 3.00 0.80
C ALA A 30 8.71 4.43 0.25
N TYR A 31 8.62 4.56 -1.06
CA TYR A 31 8.38 5.83 -1.74
C TYR A 31 7.07 5.72 -2.49
N SER A 32 6.17 6.68 -2.31
CA SER A 32 4.86 6.67 -2.94
C SER A 32 4.65 7.95 -3.73
N LEU A 33 4.06 7.80 -4.91
CA LEU A 33 3.58 8.89 -5.74
C LEU A 33 2.13 8.62 -6.09
N GLY A 34 1.28 9.63 -5.95
CA GLY A 34 -0.12 9.50 -6.29
C GLY A 34 -0.73 10.79 -6.82
N ALA A 35 -1.88 10.63 -7.44
CA ALA A 35 -2.71 11.71 -7.93
C ALA A 35 -4.16 11.46 -7.49
N TYR A 36 -4.90 12.54 -7.32
CA TYR A 36 -6.33 12.50 -7.09
C TYR A 36 -7.00 13.45 -8.07
N TRP A 37 -8.21 13.09 -8.48
CA TRP A 37 -9.07 13.92 -9.29
C TRP A 37 -10.48 13.83 -8.72
N THR A 38 -11.09 14.99 -8.54
CA THR A 38 -12.44 15.12 -8.01
C THR A 38 -13.23 16.03 -8.93
N HIS A 39 -14.43 15.62 -9.29
CA HIS A 39 -15.34 16.39 -10.11
C HIS A 39 -16.73 16.38 -9.50
N SER A 40 -17.30 17.57 -9.37
CA SER A 40 -18.67 17.79 -8.87
C SER A 40 -19.51 18.45 -9.95
N TRP A 41 -20.76 18.04 -10.08
CA TRP A 41 -21.73 18.66 -10.99
C TRP A 41 -22.72 19.55 -10.22
N GLU A 42 -23.41 20.42 -10.95
CA GLU A 42 -24.44 21.33 -10.38
C GLU A 42 -25.63 20.57 -9.78
N ASP A 43 -25.85 19.32 -10.17
CA ASP A 43 -26.94 18.46 -9.69
C ASP A 43 -26.57 17.64 -8.44
N GLU A 44 -25.54 18.07 -7.70
CA GLU A 44 -25.02 17.42 -6.50
C GLU A 44 -24.51 15.98 -6.72
N ALA A 45 -24.21 15.61 -7.96
CA ALA A 45 -23.42 14.42 -8.25
C ALA A 45 -21.94 14.70 -7.97
N TYR A 46 -21.25 13.70 -7.43
CA TYR A 46 -19.83 13.77 -7.14
C TYR A 46 -19.13 12.49 -7.59
N PHE A 47 -17.90 12.67 -8.06
CA PHE A 47 -17.02 11.60 -8.49
C PHE A 47 -15.60 11.92 -8.05
N ASP A 48 -14.91 10.94 -7.48
CA ASP A 48 -13.48 11.00 -7.28
C ASP A 48 -12.74 9.78 -7.78
N ALA A 49 -11.48 10.01 -8.08
CA ALA A 49 -10.54 9.03 -8.52
C ALA A 49 -9.20 9.26 -7.83
N ILE A 50 -8.62 8.19 -7.30
CA ILE A 50 -7.27 8.20 -6.74
C ILE A 50 -6.45 7.15 -7.47
N VAL A 51 -5.20 7.47 -7.79
CA VAL A 51 -4.22 6.51 -8.27
C VAL A 51 -2.93 6.68 -7.47
N MET A 52 -2.32 5.56 -7.11
CA MET A 52 -1.10 5.53 -6.32
C MET A 52 -0.14 4.47 -6.86
N HIS A 53 1.12 4.84 -6.97
CA HIS A 53 2.25 3.97 -7.27
C HIS A 53 3.25 4.06 -6.12
N SER A 54 3.68 2.94 -5.59
CA SER A 54 4.67 2.87 -4.52
C SER A 54 5.81 1.93 -4.87
N TRP A 55 7.04 2.39 -4.65
CA TRP A 55 8.26 1.59 -4.71
C TRP A 55 8.62 1.15 -3.29
N LEU A 56 8.87 -0.14 -3.09
CA LEU A 56 9.18 -0.70 -1.78
C LEU A 56 10.53 -1.42 -1.79
N ARG A 57 11.51 -0.91 -1.06
CA ARG A 57 12.78 -1.59 -0.83
C ARG A 57 12.69 -2.35 0.48
N ILE A 58 12.98 -3.65 0.44
CA ILE A 58 13.07 -4.48 1.63
C ILE A 58 14.48 -5.08 1.67
N ASP A 59 15.24 -4.69 2.68
CA ASP A 59 16.56 -5.25 2.95
C ASP A 59 16.45 -6.15 4.19
N THR A 60 16.84 -7.42 4.06
CA THR A 60 16.92 -8.33 5.21
C THR A 60 18.34 -8.84 5.41
N GLU A 61 18.90 -8.58 6.58
CA GLU A 61 20.14 -9.19 7.04
C GLU A 61 19.73 -10.39 7.92
N SER A 62 19.52 -11.56 7.30
CA SER A 62 19.19 -12.81 7.99
C SER A 62 20.30 -13.83 7.81
N VAL A 63 20.29 -14.94 8.55
CA VAL A 63 21.20 -16.10 8.37
C VAL A 63 21.17 -16.65 6.91
N ALA A 64 20.13 -16.30 6.14
CA ALA A 64 19.98 -16.64 4.73
C ALA A 64 20.40 -15.52 3.73
N ASP A 65 20.94 -14.39 4.22
CA ASP A 65 21.45 -13.22 3.46
C ASP A 65 20.59 -12.83 2.23
N TYR A 66 19.36 -12.41 2.49
CA TYR A 66 18.36 -12.18 1.43
C TYR A 66 18.02 -10.68 1.30
N SER A 67 18.55 -10.02 0.27
CA SER A 67 18.02 -8.72 -0.17
C SER A 67 16.87 -8.95 -1.16
N SER A 68 15.74 -8.23 -1.01
CA SER A 68 14.60 -8.32 -1.92
C SER A 68 13.97 -6.97 -2.22
N CYS A 69 14.12 -6.52 -3.46
CA CYS A 69 13.57 -5.24 -3.90
C CYS A 69 12.18 -5.40 -4.55
N LEU A 70 11.12 -5.08 -3.81
CA LEU A 70 9.74 -5.03 -4.32
C LEU A 70 9.50 -3.75 -5.13
N HIS A 71 9.66 -3.82 -6.45
CA HIS A 71 9.65 -2.61 -7.29
C HIS A 71 8.30 -1.90 -7.44
N GLY A 72 7.16 -2.48 -7.08
CA GLY A 72 5.89 -1.80 -7.33
C GLY A 72 4.67 -2.35 -6.59
N MET A 73 4.02 -1.46 -5.85
CA MET A 73 2.62 -1.58 -5.43
C MET A 73 1.81 -0.47 -6.11
N ASN A 74 0.88 -0.88 -6.97
CA ASN A 74 -0.01 0.00 -7.71
C ASN A 74 -1.41 -0.12 -7.14
N GLY A 75 -2.11 0.99 -6.98
CA GLY A 75 -3.51 0.98 -6.60
C GLY A 75 -4.27 2.11 -7.25
N TRP A 76 -5.56 1.90 -7.47
CA TRP A 76 -6.49 2.97 -7.81
C TRP A 76 -7.82 2.75 -7.10
N SER A 77 -8.53 3.84 -6.84
CA SER A 77 -9.90 3.83 -6.37
C SER A 77 -10.73 4.81 -7.18
N LEU A 78 -11.99 4.46 -7.38
CA LEU A 78 -13.01 5.34 -7.93
C LEU A 78 -14.19 5.35 -6.97
N GLU A 79 -14.68 6.53 -6.65
CA GLU A 79 -15.86 6.74 -5.81
C GLU A 79 -16.85 7.64 -6.54
N ALA A 80 -18.14 7.33 -6.40
CA ALA A 80 -19.20 8.14 -6.96
C ALA A 80 -20.41 8.13 -6.04
N ASP A 81 -21.03 9.29 -5.91
CA ASP A 81 -22.28 9.46 -5.20
C ASP A 81 -23.14 10.58 -5.79
N LYS A 82 -24.39 10.61 -5.35
CA LYS A 82 -25.34 11.63 -5.77
C LYS A 82 -26.44 11.83 -4.75
N LYS A 83 -26.73 13.07 -4.41
CA LYS A 83 -27.85 13.42 -3.52
C LYS A 83 -29.18 13.44 -4.25
N PHE A 84 -30.20 12.90 -3.61
CA PHE A 84 -31.60 12.95 -4.05
C PHE A 84 -32.47 13.43 -2.89
N SER A 85 -33.07 14.60 -3.05
CA SER A 85 -34.07 15.11 -2.10
C SER A 85 -35.39 14.34 -2.27
N ILE A 86 -35.80 13.63 -1.22
CA ILE A 86 -37.09 12.91 -1.18
C ILE A 86 -38.20 13.84 -0.65
N SER A 87 -37.86 14.72 0.29
CA SER A 87 -38.75 15.75 0.84
C SER A 87 -37.93 16.92 1.40
N GLU A 88 -38.60 17.97 1.90
CA GLU A 88 -37.95 19.14 2.54
C GLU A 88 -37.03 18.78 3.71
N LYS A 89 -37.19 17.60 4.32
CA LYS A 89 -36.42 17.15 5.50
C LYS A 89 -35.55 15.93 5.26
N TRP A 90 -35.66 15.30 4.08
CA TRP A 90 -35.01 14.02 3.80
C TRP A 90 -34.29 14.04 2.47
N VAL A 91 -33.01 13.70 2.53
CA VAL A 91 -32.12 13.48 1.38
C VAL A 91 -31.55 12.08 1.51
N ILE A 92 -31.45 11.38 0.38
CA ILE A 92 -30.72 10.11 0.26
C ILE A 92 -29.53 10.31 -0.67
N GLU A 93 -28.41 9.67 -0.35
CA GLU A 93 -27.17 9.78 -1.12
C GLU A 93 -26.63 8.37 -1.37
N PRO A 94 -27.06 7.68 -2.45
CA PRO A 94 -26.44 6.45 -2.88
C PRO A 94 -24.96 6.71 -3.21
N GLN A 95 -24.10 5.84 -2.69
CA GLN A 95 -22.66 5.87 -2.93
C GLN A 95 -22.19 4.51 -3.45
N ALA A 96 -21.18 4.52 -4.33
CA ALA A 96 -20.51 3.33 -4.81
C ALA A 96 -19.01 3.60 -4.92
N GLN A 97 -18.21 2.62 -4.49
CA GLN A 97 -16.76 2.70 -4.55
C GLN A 97 -16.17 1.41 -5.11
N ILE A 98 -15.15 1.54 -5.95
CA ILE A 98 -14.35 0.43 -6.47
C ILE A 98 -12.89 0.72 -6.13
N TYR A 99 -12.21 -0.27 -5.57
CA TYR A 99 -10.77 -0.22 -5.36
C TYR A 99 -10.10 -1.40 -6.08
N TRP A 100 -8.91 -1.15 -6.60
CA TRP A 100 -8.06 -2.18 -7.16
C TRP A 100 -6.62 -1.96 -6.74
N GLN A 101 -5.95 -3.05 -6.37
CA GLN A 101 -4.55 -3.03 -5.96
C GLN A 101 -3.82 -4.21 -6.59
N TYR A 102 -2.60 -3.94 -7.03
CA TYR A 102 -1.70 -4.93 -7.59
C TYR A 102 -0.30 -4.77 -7.03
N GLN A 103 0.26 -5.87 -6.55
CA GLN A 103 1.58 -5.95 -5.96
C GLN A 103 2.43 -6.91 -6.79
N GLN A 104 3.57 -6.44 -7.29
CA GLN A 104 4.51 -7.26 -8.04
C GLN A 104 5.72 -7.63 -7.20
N PRO A 105 5.72 -8.79 -6.52
CA PRO A 105 6.92 -9.31 -5.90
C PRO A 105 7.98 -9.61 -6.96
N ILE A 106 9.08 -8.84 -6.94
CA ILE A 106 10.30 -9.17 -7.66
C ILE A 106 11.33 -9.57 -6.62
N PHE A 107 11.61 -10.86 -6.58
CA PHE A 107 12.66 -11.44 -5.77
C PHE A 107 13.96 -11.41 -6.57
N ARG A 108 14.91 -10.57 -6.17
CA ARG A 108 16.24 -10.54 -6.79
C ARG A 108 17.26 -11.07 -5.79
N HIS A 109 17.54 -12.37 -5.85
CA HIS A 109 18.65 -12.96 -5.10
C HIS A 109 19.97 -12.31 -5.53
N HIS A 110 20.65 -11.64 -4.61
CA HIS A 110 22.07 -11.32 -4.73
C HIS A 110 22.83 -12.34 -3.89
N TRP A 111 23.57 -13.25 -4.53
CA TRP A 111 24.51 -14.10 -3.82
C TRP A 111 25.83 -13.32 -3.71
N SER A 112 26.21 -12.94 -2.49
CA SER A 112 27.59 -12.55 -2.23
C SER A 112 28.42 -13.83 -2.19
N VAL A 113 29.19 -14.08 -3.26
CA VAL A 113 30.20 -15.13 -3.27
C VAL A 113 31.37 -14.63 -2.40
N VAL A 114 31.58 -15.27 -1.26
CA VAL A 114 32.82 -15.19 -0.47
C VAL A 114 33.87 -16.08 -1.11
#